data_AF-A0A9E3SXD1-F1
#
_entry.id   AF-A0A9E3SXD1-F1
#
_cell.length_a   1.000
_cell.length_b   1.000
_cell.length_c   1.000
_cell.angle_alpha   90.00
_cell.angle_beta   90.00
_cell.angle_gamma   90.00
#
_symmetry.space_group_name_H-M   'P 1'
#
loop_
_entity.id
_entity.type
_entity.pdbx_description
1 polymer ?
#
loop_
_entity_poly.entity_id
_entity_poly.type
_entity_poly.pdbx_seq_one_letter_code
_entity_poly.pdbx_strand_id
1 'polypeptide(L)'
;HNADVVIGSRMAGIESKMPLTRRVGNTIFAFLISAIAHTRITDSASGQRILKREVLEKLYPLPDGLNFTPVMSTRALHEDIKMIEVPIKYEERDGESKLSVVNDGLRFLLSILGTASVYNPVRLLGALSLGAVVLAALALLPWVLAISSGVENRSGYANLLFLAMTLAIVAVNLFSIGTVFNYIVSLFHRRPIRQGLFGRPVFRRPLEHRFGTMGVGLLLVGVVMFVLAIFVPNGSEPAWFLLVPSAMFVMTGIQLLTSWMLVYLLTELSKRELKAEADLGIHMEMDVAEEETLILPVGDKALV
;
A
#
# COMPACT_ATOMS: atom_id res chain seq x y z
N HIS A 1 -30.93 -10.57 -6.04
CA HIS A 1 -29.64 -9.86 -5.93
C HIS A 1 -28.94 -9.89 -7.29
N ASN A 2 -28.67 -8.73 -7.91
CA ASN A 2 -27.90 -8.65 -9.15
C ASN A 2 -26.40 -8.68 -8.79
N ALA A 3 -25.79 -9.86 -8.70
CA ALA A 3 -24.39 -10.06 -8.34
C ALA A 3 -23.68 -10.86 -9.44
N ASP A 4 -22.39 -10.58 -9.60
CA ASP A 4 -21.55 -11.14 -10.66
C ASP A 4 -20.75 -12.35 -10.17
N VAL A 5 -20.41 -12.34 -8.87
CA VAL A 5 -19.79 -13.44 -8.14
C VAL A 5 -20.54 -13.68 -6.84
N VAL A 6 -20.90 -14.93 -6.59
CA VAL A 6 -21.55 -15.39 -5.35
C VAL A 6 -20.63 -16.37 -4.65
N ILE A 7 -20.30 -16.10 -3.38
CA ILE A 7 -19.48 -16.97 -2.54
C ILE A 7 -20.37 -17.60 -1.47
N GLY A 8 -20.32 -18.92 -1.32
CA GLY A 8 -20.89 -19.59 -0.15
C GLY A 8 -19.98 -19.38 1.07
N SER A 9 -20.35 -18.49 1.97
CA SER A 9 -19.57 -18.17 3.17
C SER A 9 -19.93 -19.10 4.33
N ARG A 10 -18.94 -19.81 4.86
CA ARG A 10 -19.07 -20.67 6.04
C ARG A 10 -18.97 -19.89 7.35
N MET A 11 -18.72 -18.58 7.26
CA MET A 11 -18.53 -17.68 8.39
C MET A 11 -19.60 -16.58 8.46
N ALA A 12 -20.44 -16.45 7.43
CA ALA A 12 -21.58 -15.57 7.45
C ALA A 12 -22.74 -16.23 8.22
N GLY A 13 -23.13 -15.65 9.35
CA GLY A 13 -24.45 -15.81 9.98
C GLY A 13 -24.86 -17.17 10.57
N ILE A 14 -24.20 -18.28 10.22
CA ILE A 14 -24.54 -19.64 10.67
C ILE A 14 -23.41 -20.19 11.56
N GLU A 15 -23.76 -20.95 12.60
CA GLU A 15 -22.78 -21.65 13.44
C GLU A 15 -21.92 -22.61 12.61
N SER A 16 -20.65 -22.25 12.47
CA SER A 16 -19.65 -23.01 11.74
C SER A 16 -18.98 -24.01 12.68
N LYS A 17 -18.96 -25.30 12.33
CA LYS A 17 -18.15 -26.32 13.04
C LYS A 17 -16.67 -26.32 12.62
N MET A 18 -16.17 -25.19 12.11
CA MET A 18 -14.79 -25.07 11.69
C MET A 18 -13.84 -25.07 12.90
N PRO A 19 -12.73 -25.83 12.86
CA PRO A 19 -11.68 -25.80 13.89
C PRO A 19 -11.20 -24.38 14.18
N LEU A 20 -10.90 -24.09 15.44
CA LEU A 20 -10.53 -22.76 15.91
C LEU A 20 -9.34 -22.18 15.11
N THR A 21 -8.30 -22.99 14.87
CA THR A 21 -7.10 -22.59 14.12
C THR A 21 -7.43 -22.09 12.71
N ARG A 22 -8.30 -22.82 12.00
CA ARG A 22 -8.76 -22.46 10.65
C ARG A 22 -9.67 -21.24 10.67
N ARG A 23 -10.52 -21.11 11.69
CA ARG A 23 -11.40 -19.95 11.87
C ARG A 23 -10.60 -18.68 12.09
N VAL A 24 -9.57 -18.73 12.94
CA VAL A 24 -8.67 -17.60 13.19
C VAL A 24 -7.92 -17.23 11.91
N GLY A 25 -7.31 -18.21 11.23
CA GLY A 25 -6.61 -17.97 9.97
C GLY A 25 -7.52 -17.34 8.90
N ASN A 26 -8.72 -17.89 8.69
CA ASN A 26 -9.65 -17.33 7.72
C ASN A 26 -10.14 -15.93 8.11
N THR A 27 -10.35 -15.66 9.40
CA THR A 27 -10.70 -14.31 9.88
C THR A 27 -9.59 -13.32 9.56
N ILE A 28 -8.32 -13.68 9.79
CA ILE A 28 -7.17 -12.83 9.48
C ILE A 28 -7.09 -12.57 7.97
N PHE A 29 -7.20 -13.61 7.15
CA PHE A 29 -7.14 -13.47 5.69
C PHE A 29 -8.33 -12.68 5.14
N ALA A 30 -9.54 -12.94 5.62
CA ALA A 30 -10.73 -12.19 5.25
C ALA A 30 -10.61 -10.72 5.65
N PHE A 31 -10.06 -10.41 6.83
CA PHE A 31 -9.77 -9.04 7.24
C PHE A 31 -8.73 -8.37 6.32
N LEU A 32 -7.63 -9.06 6.00
CA LEU A 32 -6.61 -8.54 5.10
C LEU A 32 -7.17 -8.20 3.72
N ILE A 33 -7.89 -9.14 3.09
CA ILE A 33 -8.51 -8.88 1.77
C ILE A 33 -9.54 -7.75 1.92
N SER A 34 -10.34 -7.74 3.00
CA SER A 34 -11.35 -6.69 3.21
C SER A 34 -10.73 -5.29 3.33
N ALA A 35 -9.62 -5.18 4.06
CA ALA A 35 -8.89 -3.93 4.22
C ALA A 35 -8.24 -3.49 2.89
N ILE A 36 -7.63 -4.44 2.18
CA ILE A 36 -6.98 -4.19 0.89
C ILE A 36 -7.98 -3.80 -0.19
N ALA A 37 -9.19 -4.33 -0.17
CA ALA A 37 -10.20 -4.15 -1.20
C ALA A 37 -11.32 -3.17 -0.83
N HIS A 38 -11.30 -2.64 0.40
CA HIS A 38 -12.37 -1.80 0.95
C HIS A 38 -13.78 -2.42 0.84
N THR A 39 -13.86 -3.75 0.84
CA THR A 39 -15.12 -4.49 0.74
C THR A 39 -15.12 -5.60 1.77
N ARG A 40 -16.16 -5.67 2.60
CA ARG A 40 -16.22 -6.67 3.66
C ARG A 40 -16.39 -8.08 3.07
N ILE A 41 -15.47 -8.96 3.43
CA ILE A 41 -15.48 -10.40 3.14
C ILE A 41 -15.41 -11.12 4.48
N THR A 42 -16.16 -12.21 4.60
CA THR A 42 -16.19 -13.07 5.79
C THR A 42 -15.51 -14.41 5.55
N ASP A 43 -15.46 -14.93 4.31
CA ASP A 43 -14.83 -16.21 4.00
C ASP A 43 -13.92 -16.15 2.77
N SER A 44 -12.65 -15.82 2.99
CA SER A 44 -11.63 -15.74 1.94
C SER A 44 -11.30 -17.10 1.31
N ALA A 45 -11.40 -18.17 2.10
CA ALA A 45 -10.95 -19.51 1.73
C ALA A 45 -12.09 -20.40 1.20
N SER A 46 -13.29 -19.87 0.99
CA SER A 46 -14.38 -20.68 0.44
C SER A 46 -14.14 -21.01 -1.03
N GLY A 47 -14.17 -22.31 -1.34
CA GLY A 47 -14.13 -22.83 -2.70
C GLY A 47 -15.50 -22.90 -3.38
N GLN A 48 -16.61 -22.77 -2.63
CA GLN A 48 -17.94 -22.79 -3.22
C GLN A 48 -18.28 -21.42 -3.79
N ARG A 49 -18.17 -21.29 -5.12
CA ARG A 49 -18.34 -20.02 -5.82
C ARG A 49 -19.13 -20.22 -7.11
N ILE A 50 -19.96 -19.25 -7.44
CA ILE A 50 -20.67 -19.15 -8.72
C ILE A 50 -20.30 -17.80 -9.32
N LEU A 51 -19.90 -17.79 -10.59
CA LEU A 51 -19.52 -16.58 -11.33
C LEU A 51 -20.20 -16.57 -12.70
N LYS A 52 -20.58 -15.37 -13.16
CA LYS A 52 -21.05 -15.21 -14.55
C LYS A 52 -19.89 -15.40 -15.52
N ARG A 53 -20.16 -16.02 -16.67
CA ARG A 53 -19.12 -16.32 -17.69
C ARG A 53 -18.37 -15.07 -18.16
N GLU A 54 -19.08 -13.98 -18.37
CA GLU A 54 -18.54 -12.67 -18.80
C GLU A 54 -17.51 -12.06 -17.83
N VAL A 55 -17.57 -12.44 -16.55
CA VAL A 55 -16.67 -11.93 -15.51
C VAL A 55 -15.33 -12.65 -15.54
N LEU A 56 -15.28 -13.86 -16.09
CA LEU A 56 -14.07 -14.67 -16.11
C LEU A 56 -12.94 -13.99 -16.90
N GLU A 57 -13.27 -13.28 -17.97
CA GLU A 57 -12.31 -12.56 -18.80
C GLU A 57 -11.56 -11.48 -18.03
N LYS A 58 -12.24 -10.83 -17.07
CA LYS A 58 -11.63 -9.82 -16.17
C LYS A 58 -10.82 -10.45 -15.03
N LEU A 59 -11.15 -11.68 -14.64
CA LEU A 59 -10.49 -12.37 -13.53
C LEU A 59 -9.25 -13.15 -13.94
N TYR A 60 -9.19 -13.62 -15.18
CA TYR A 60 -8.11 -14.43 -15.73
C TYR A 60 -6.82 -13.60 -15.94
N PRO A 61 -5.59 -14.16 -15.79
CA PRO A 61 -5.22 -15.54 -15.50
C PRO A 61 -5.21 -15.89 -14.01
N LEU A 62 -6.00 -16.88 -13.59
CA LEU A 62 -6.03 -17.32 -12.19
C LEU A 62 -4.94 -18.37 -11.93
N PRO A 63 -4.28 -18.34 -10.77
CA PRO A 63 -3.24 -19.30 -10.43
C PRO A 63 -3.82 -20.66 -10.07
N ASP A 64 -3.08 -21.72 -10.35
CA ASP A 64 -3.42 -23.07 -9.95
C ASP A 64 -3.07 -23.32 -8.47
N GLY A 65 -3.92 -24.07 -7.76
CA GLY A 65 -3.68 -24.50 -6.38
C GLY A 65 -4.37 -23.65 -5.30
N LEU A 66 -3.83 -23.68 -4.07
CA LEU A 66 -4.47 -23.10 -2.88
C LEU A 66 -4.64 -21.58 -2.93
N ASN A 67 -3.90 -20.92 -3.81
CA ASN A 67 -3.90 -19.47 -3.96
C ASN A 67 -5.03 -18.99 -4.90
N PHE A 68 -5.76 -19.90 -5.55
CA PHE A 68 -6.82 -19.60 -6.50
C PHE A 68 -7.92 -18.71 -5.88
N THR A 69 -8.47 -19.11 -4.73
CA THR A 69 -9.57 -18.41 -4.07
C THR A 69 -9.21 -17.00 -3.57
N PRO A 70 -8.07 -16.77 -2.89
CA PRO A 70 -7.70 -15.42 -2.45
C PRO A 70 -7.38 -14.52 -3.63
N VAL A 71 -6.71 -15.02 -4.67
CA VAL A 71 -6.39 -14.23 -5.86
C VAL A 71 -7.68 -13.85 -6.60
N MET A 72 -8.60 -14.80 -6.84
CA MET A 72 -9.89 -14.49 -7.46
C MET A 72 -10.67 -13.43 -6.69
N SER A 73 -10.73 -13.54 -5.35
CA SER A 73 -11.45 -12.55 -4.52
C SER A 73 -10.79 -11.18 -4.59
N THR A 74 -9.46 -11.15 -4.49
CA THR A 74 -8.70 -9.90 -4.52
C THR A 74 -8.85 -9.21 -5.87
N ARG A 75 -8.79 -9.96 -6.98
CA ARG A 75 -9.00 -9.42 -8.34
C ARG A 75 -10.43 -8.94 -8.57
N ALA A 76 -11.43 -9.75 -8.18
CA ALA A 76 -12.84 -9.39 -8.32
C ALA A 76 -13.11 -8.03 -7.70
N LEU A 77 -12.58 -7.79 -6.50
CA LEU A 77 -12.80 -6.53 -5.81
C LEU A 77 -12.00 -5.35 -6.38
N HIS A 78 -10.86 -5.60 -7.02
CA HIS A 78 -10.11 -4.53 -7.70
C HIS A 78 -10.73 -4.13 -9.04
N GLU A 79 -11.35 -5.08 -9.75
CA GLU A 79 -12.09 -4.83 -10.99
C GLU A 79 -13.52 -4.32 -10.74
N ASP A 80 -13.83 -3.89 -9.52
CA ASP A 80 -15.16 -3.42 -9.08
C ASP A 80 -16.30 -4.42 -9.40
N ILE A 81 -15.98 -5.73 -9.46
CA ILE A 81 -16.96 -6.79 -9.73
C ILE A 81 -17.84 -6.98 -8.50
N LYS A 82 -19.16 -7.03 -8.72
CA LYS A 82 -20.12 -7.12 -7.62
C LYS A 82 -20.16 -8.52 -7.01
N MET A 83 -19.46 -8.66 -5.89
CA MET A 83 -19.34 -9.91 -5.14
C MET A 83 -20.25 -9.92 -3.91
N ILE A 84 -21.00 -11.00 -3.69
CA ILE A 84 -21.82 -11.19 -2.48
C ILE A 84 -21.51 -12.52 -1.80
N GLU A 85 -21.71 -12.56 -0.48
CA GLU A 85 -21.58 -13.76 0.33
C GLU A 85 -22.95 -14.28 0.76
N VAL A 86 -23.21 -15.56 0.53
CA VAL A 86 -24.42 -16.26 0.97
C VAL A 86 -24.03 -17.25 2.06
N PRO A 87 -24.68 -17.24 3.23
CA PRO A 87 -24.33 -18.12 4.33
C PRO A 87 -24.59 -19.59 3.97
N ILE A 88 -23.61 -20.46 4.25
CA ILE A 88 -23.71 -21.91 4.03
C ILE A 88 -23.35 -22.68 5.31
N LYS A 89 -23.99 -23.84 5.51
CA LYS A 89 -23.67 -24.72 6.64
C LYS A 89 -22.33 -25.41 6.40
N TYR A 90 -21.45 -25.38 7.39
CA TYR A 90 -20.17 -26.09 7.37
C TYR A 90 -20.17 -27.20 8.42
N GLU A 91 -20.02 -28.43 7.95
CA GLU A 91 -19.73 -29.60 8.78
C GLU A 91 -18.24 -29.91 8.69
N GLU A 92 -17.66 -30.38 9.79
CA GLU A 92 -16.27 -30.83 9.78
C GLU A 92 -16.14 -32.09 8.91
N ARG A 93 -15.05 -32.14 8.13
CA ARG A 93 -14.77 -33.28 7.27
C ARG A 93 -14.36 -34.47 8.12
N ASP A 94 -14.90 -35.64 7.79
CA ASP A 94 -14.39 -36.90 8.31
C ASP A 94 -13.06 -37.26 7.63
N GLY A 95 -11.96 -37.29 8.40
CA GLY A 95 -10.60 -37.60 7.94
C GLY A 95 -9.55 -36.50 8.15
N GLU A 96 -8.26 -36.87 8.11
CA GLU A 96 -7.16 -35.94 8.40
C GLU A 96 -6.94 -34.88 7.32
N SER A 97 -6.65 -33.66 7.77
CA SER A 97 -6.27 -32.54 6.92
C SER A 97 -4.90 -32.76 6.30
N LYS A 98 -4.83 -32.86 4.97
CA LYS A 98 -3.55 -32.84 4.24
C LYS A 98 -2.88 -31.46 4.20
N LEU A 99 -3.54 -30.42 4.72
CA LEU A 99 -3.04 -29.04 4.72
C LEU A 99 -2.22 -28.77 5.99
N SER A 100 -1.02 -28.23 5.78
CA SER A 100 -0.16 -27.68 6.83
C SER A 100 -0.62 -26.27 7.17
N VAL A 101 -1.09 -26.06 8.40
CA VAL A 101 -1.60 -24.74 8.85
C VAL A 101 -0.56 -23.64 8.66
N VAL A 102 0.73 -23.93 8.89
CA VAL A 102 1.80 -22.94 8.81
C VAL A 102 2.27 -22.75 7.37
N ASN A 103 2.67 -23.83 6.67
CA ASN A 103 3.25 -23.70 5.34
C ASN A 103 2.21 -23.25 4.30
N ASP A 104 1.00 -23.82 4.34
CA ASP A 104 -0.06 -23.42 3.42
C ASP A 104 -0.66 -22.08 3.82
N GLY A 105 -0.73 -21.76 5.12
CA GLY A 105 -1.11 -20.44 5.60
C GLY A 105 -0.16 -19.34 5.11
N LEU A 106 1.16 -19.58 5.14
CA LEU A 106 2.15 -18.65 4.59
C LEU A 106 2.01 -18.50 3.08
N ARG A 107 1.81 -19.59 2.32
CA ARG A 107 1.56 -19.52 0.87
C ARG A 107 0.31 -18.70 0.55
N PHE A 108 -0.76 -18.89 1.32
CA PHE A 108 -2.01 -18.15 1.19
C PHE A 108 -1.80 -16.65 1.49
N LEU A 109 -1.10 -16.33 2.58
CA LEU A 109 -0.74 -14.96 2.96
C LEU A 109 0.07 -14.28 1.86
N LEU A 110 1.17 -14.89 1.42
CA LEU A 110 2.04 -14.35 0.38
C LEU A 110 1.28 -14.14 -0.93
N SER A 111 0.28 -14.96 -1.23
CA SER A 111 -0.55 -14.80 -2.42
C SER A 111 -1.51 -13.63 -2.33
N ILE A 112 -2.11 -13.41 -1.16
CA ILE A 112 -2.93 -12.21 -0.90
C ILE A 112 -2.05 -10.96 -1.02
N LEU A 113 -0.91 -10.95 -0.33
CA LEU A 113 0.00 -9.80 -0.32
C LEU A 113 0.59 -9.52 -1.70
N GLY A 114 0.98 -10.57 -2.44
CA GLY A 114 1.50 -10.45 -3.80
C GLY A 114 0.45 -9.90 -4.76
N THR A 115 -0.76 -10.46 -4.74
CA THR A 115 -1.87 -9.96 -5.57
C THR A 115 -2.20 -8.52 -5.20
N ALA A 116 -2.33 -8.22 -3.91
CA ALA A 116 -2.60 -6.87 -3.44
C ALA A 116 -1.52 -5.86 -3.85
N SER A 117 -0.25 -6.26 -3.84
CA SER A 117 0.87 -5.39 -4.23
C SER A 117 0.87 -5.06 -5.72
N VAL A 118 0.36 -5.97 -6.56
CA VAL A 118 0.21 -5.74 -8.00
C VAL A 118 -0.87 -4.70 -8.29
N TYR A 119 -1.99 -4.74 -7.57
CA TYR A 119 -3.12 -3.84 -7.85
C TYR A 119 -3.11 -2.53 -7.03
N ASN A 120 -2.70 -2.57 -5.76
CA ASN A 120 -2.66 -1.40 -4.87
C ASN A 120 -1.46 -1.46 -3.89
N PRO A 121 -0.23 -1.23 -4.37
CA PRO A 121 0.98 -1.24 -3.55
C PRO A 121 0.97 -0.21 -2.41
N VAL A 122 0.32 0.96 -2.62
CA VAL A 122 0.27 2.06 -1.64
C VAL A 122 -0.48 1.67 -0.40
N ARG A 123 -1.53 0.84 -0.52
CA ARG A 123 -2.27 0.39 0.67
C ARG A 123 -1.38 -0.44 1.58
N LEU A 124 -0.63 -1.39 1.01
CA LEU A 124 0.25 -2.24 1.79
C LEU A 124 1.41 -1.43 2.39
N LEU A 125 2.16 -0.73 1.54
CA LEU A 125 3.36 0.00 1.96
C LEU A 125 3.02 1.22 2.82
N GLY A 126 1.89 1.87 2.56
CA GLY A 126 1.37 2.96 3.38
C GLY A 126 0.86 2.48 4.74
N ALA A 127 0.28 1.29 4.85
CA ALA A 127 -0.10 0.72 6.14
C ALA A 127 1.13 0.37 6.99
N LEU A 128 2.17 -0.19 6.36
CA LEU A 128 3.46 -0.43 7.02
C LEU A 128 4.14 0.88 7.44
N SER A 129 4.09 1.91 6.59
CA SER A 129 4.56 3.26 6.92
C SER A 129 3.83 3.83 8.13
N LEU A 130 2.50 3.75 8.17
CA LEU A 130 1.72 4.21 9.32
C LEU A 130 2.08 3.45 10.60
N GLY A 131 2.24 2.12 10.53
CA GLY A 131 2.71 1.32 11.64
C GLY A 131 4.09 1.76 12.14
N ALA A 132 5.02 2.02 11.22
CA ALA A 132 6.34 2.55 11.56
C ALA A 132 6.28 3.96 12.20
N VAL A 133 5.39 4.85 11.75
CA VAL A 133 5.16 6.16 12.39
C VAL A 133 4.66 6.00 13.82
N VAL A 134 3.69 5.11 14.05
CA VAL A 134 3.16 4.86 15.40
C VAL A 134 4.25 4.32 16.32
N LEU A 135 5.03 3.34 15.85
CA LEU A 135 6.15 2.78 16.62
C LEU A 135 7.25 3.83 16.88
N ALA A 136 7.55 4.69 15.91
CA ALA A 136 8.48 5.80 16.09
C ALA A 136 8.00 6.77 17.18
N ALA A 137 6.71 7.13 17.17
CA ALA A 137 6.12 8.01 18.17
C ALA A 137 6.16 7.38 19.58
N LEU A 138 5.86 6.08 19.70
CA LEU A 138 5.96 5.35 20.96
C LEU A 138 7.40 5.27 21.48
N ALA A 139 8.38 5.06 20.59
CA ALA A 139 9.80 5.03 20.95
C ALA A 139 10.33 6.43 21.34
N LEU A 140 9.76 7.50 20.75
CA LEU A 140 10.12 8.89 21.07
C LEU A 140 9.54 9.36 22.41
N LEU A 141 8.38 8.81 22.81
CA LEU A 141 7.62 9.26 23.98
C LEU A 141 8.46 9.33 25.28
N PRO A 142 9.27 8.34 25.67
CA PRO A 142 10.05 8.40 26.90
C PRO A 142 11.08 9.52 26.91
N TRP A 143 11.69 9.82 25.75
CA TRP A 143 12.65 10.90 25.62
C TRP A 143 11.99 12.28 25.76
N VAL A 144 10.81 12.47 25.16
CA VAL A 144 10.02 13.70 25.30
C VAL A 144 9.55 13.90 26.74
N LEU A 145 9.09 12.83 27.40
CA LEU A 145 8.68 12.89 28.80
C LEU A 145 9.86 13.25 29.72
N ALA A 146 11.05 12.69 29.47
CA ALA A 146 12.26 13.02 30.23
C ALA A 146 12.66 14.50 30.12
N ILE A 147 12.42 15.13 28.97
CA ILE A 147 12.61 16.58 28.80
C ILE A 147 11.59 17.35 29.65
N SER A 148 10.33 16.95 29.61
CA SER A 148 9.27 17.64 30.35
C SER A 148 9.41 17.53 31.87
N SER A 149 10.04 16.46 32.38
CA SER A 149 10.28 16.23 33.80
C SER A 149 11.61 16.79 34.32
N GLY A 150 12.41 17.45 33.46
CA GLY A 150 13.65 18.10 33.85
C GLY A 150 14.80 17.14 34.17
N VAL A 151 14.80 15.92 33.61
CA VAL A 151 15.89 14.95 33.82
C VAL A 151 17.16 15.45 33.11
N GLU A 152 18.20 15.78 33.89
CA GLU A 152 19.47 16.31 33.35
C GLU A 152 20.29 15.23 32.60
N ASN A 153 20.30 13.98 33.08
CA ASN A 153 21.04 12.90 32.43
C ASN A 153 20.12 12.02 31.57
N ARG A 154 20.12 12.27 30.26
CA ARG A 154 19.24 11.62 29.27
C ARG A 154 19.91 10.47 28.48
N SER A 155 21.14 10.12 28.83
CA SER A 155 21.93 9.08 28.15
C SER A 155 21.22 7.72 28.08
N GLY A 156 20.41 7.36 29.09
CA GLY A 156 19.64 6.10 29.12
C GLY A 156 18.55 6.00 28.03
N TYR A 157 18.10 7.11 27.45
CA TYR A 157 17.07 7.14 26.41
C TYR A 157 17.63 7.16 24.99
N ALA A 158 18.96 7.18 24.83
CA ALA A 158 19.65 7.25 23.54
C ALA A 158 19.20 6.17 22.54
N ASN A 159 19.08 4.93 23.01
CA ASN A 159 18.71 3.79 22.17
C ASN A 159 17.28 3.93 21.61
N LEU A 160 16.34 4.41 22.44
CA LEU A 160 14.95 4.62 22.05
C LEU A 160 14.80 5.80 21.09
N LEU A 161 15.56 6.87 21.30
CA LEU A 161 15.60 7.99 20.37
C LEU A 161 16.16 7.57 19.01
N PHE A 162 17.25 6.82 18.99
CA PHE A 162 17.82 6.29 17.75
C PHE A 162 16.85 5.38 17.00
N LEU A 163 16.15 4.50 17.73
CA LEU A 163 15.09 3.66 17.17
C LEU A 163 13.96 4.51 16.59
N ALA A 164 13.51 5.55 17.30
CA ALA A 164 12.47 6.45 16.82
C ALA A 164 12.87 7.17 15.51
N MET A 165 14.09 7.71 15.46
CA MET A 165 14.63 8.37 14.25
C MET A 165 14.71 7.40 13.06
N THR A 166 15.18 6.17 13.31
CA THR A 166 15.28 5.13 12.27
C THR A 166 13.90 4.73 11.75
N LEU A 167 12.94 4.48 12.63
CA LEU A 167 11.57 4.11 12.26
C LEU A 167 10.86 5.24 11.50
N ALA A 168 11.10 6.50 11.87
CA ALA A 168 10.55 7.65 11.15
C ALA A 168 11.02 7.70 9.69
N ILE A 169 12.30 7.39 9.43
CA ILE A 169 12.83 7.36 8.07
C ILE A 169 12.33 6.17 7.29
N VAL A 170 12.29 4.99 7.93
CA VAL A 170 11.71 3.79 7.31
C VAL A 170 10.27 4.08 6.90
N ALA A 171 9.49 4.79 7.72
CA ALA A 171 8.13 5.19 7.37
C ALA A 171 8.07 6.07 6.13
N VAL A 172 8.93 7.10 6.02
CA VAL A 172 8.99 7.98 4.84
C VAL A 172 9.44 7.22 3.59
N ASN A 173 10.43 6.33 3.73
CA ASN A 173 10.94 5.51 2.63
C ASN A 173 9.86 4.56 2.08
N LEU A 174 9.20 3.81 2.96
CA LEU A 174 8.12 2.90 2.59
C LEU A 174 6.97 3.63 1.92
N PHE A 175 6.60 4.80 2.43
CA PHE A 175 5.56 5.63 1.82
C PHE A 175 5.95 6.11 0.43
N SER A 176 7.16 6.63 0.26
CA SER A 176 7.69 7.09 -1.03
C SER A 176 7.70 5.96 -2.07
N ILE A 177 8.27 4.81 -1.71
CA ILE A 177 8.30 3.62 -2.59
C ILE A 177 6.88 3.20 -2.97
N GLY A 178 5.96 3.19 -2.00
CA GLY A 178 4.55 2.90 -2.25
C GLY A 178 3.98 3.79 -3.33
N THR A 179 4.10 5.11 -3.16
CA THR A 179 3.55 6.08 -4.13
C THR A 179 4.14 5.92 -5.53
N VAL A 180 5.45 5.74 -5.65
CA VAL A 180 6.12 5.49 -6.94
C VAL A 180 5.61 4.20 -7.58
N PHE A 181 5.48 3.12 -6.82
CA PHE A 181 4.97 1.86 -7.36
C PHE A 181 3.52 2.00 -7.83
N ASN A 182 2.69 2.74 -7.10
CA ASN A 182 1.31 3.01 -7.51
C ASN A 182 1.24 3.84 -8.80
N TYR A 183 2.14 4.81 -8.95
CA TYR A 183 2.30 5.53 -10.20
C TYR A 183 2.65 4.59 -11.37
N ILE A 184 3.63 3.71 -11.17
CA ILE A 184 4.03 2.71 -12.18
C ILE A 184 2.85 1.79 -12.56
N VAL A 185 2.13 1.25 -11.57
CA VAL A 185 0.96 0.39 -11.82
C VAL A 185 -0.11 1.15 -12.60
N SER A 186 -0.34 2.44 -12.30
CA SER A 186 -1.31 3.27 -13.02
C SER A 186 -0.92 3.50 -14.48
N LEU A 187 0.39 3.54 -14.78
CA LEU A 187 0.91 3.67 -16.13
C LEU A 187 0.63 2.41 -16.96
N PHE A 188 0.88 1.22 -16.38
CA PHE A 188 0.64 -0.05 -17.06
C PHE A 188 -0.84 -0.35 -17.31
N HIS A 189 -1.71 -0.02 -16.35
CA HIS A 189 -3.14 -0.31 -16.48
C HIS A 189 -3.91 0.79 -17.23
N ARG A 190 -3.23 1.86 -17.67
CA ARG A 190 -3.82 3.06 -18.33
C ARG A 190 -5.06 3.62 -17.60
N ARG A 191 -5.22 3.32 -16.31
CA ARG A 191 -6.34 3.73 -15.46
C ARG A 191 -5.78 4.41 -14.23
N PRO A 192 -6.29 5.60 -13.85
CA PRO A 192 -5.90 6.21 -12.60
C PRO A 192 -6.39 5.32 -11.46
N ILE A 193 -5.46 4.78 -10.65
CA ILE A 193 -5.82 4.02 -9.45
C ILE A 193 -6.50 5.00 -8.49
N ARG A 194 -7.84 4.95 -8.43
CA ARG A 194 -8.67 5.86 -7.62
C ARG A 194 -8.61 5.55 -6.11
N GLN A 195 -7.83 4.56 -5.71
CA GLN A 195 -7.89 3.93 -4.40
C GLN A 195 -6.71 4.34 -3.51
N GLY A 196 -6.90 5.34 -2.65
CA GLY A 196 -5.92 5.75 -1.65
C GLY A 196 -5.76 4.75 -0.49
N LEU A 197 -4.90 5.09 0.48
CA LEU A 197 -4.59 4.27 1.67
C LEU A 197 -5.86 3.82 2.45
N PHE A 198 -6.92 4.62 2.45
CA PHE A 198 -8.19 4.37 3.15
C PHE A 198 -9.41 4.42 2.23
N GLY A 199 -9.32 3.84 1.03
CA GLY A 199 -10.43 3.94 0.06
C GLY A 199 -10.32 5.20 -0.78
N ARG A 200 -10.67 6.34 -0.20
CA ARG A 200 -10.64 7.63 -0.89
C ARG A 200 -9.23 8.22 -0.90
N PRO A 201 -8.81 8.88 -2.00
CA PRO A 201 -7.54 9.58 -2.03
C PRO A 201 -7.57 10.73 -1.03
N VAL A 202 -6.68 10.68 -0.03
CA VAL A 202 -6.55 11.72 1.02
C VAL A 202 -6.16 13.07 0.41
N PHE A 203 -5.41 13.05 -0.69
CA PHE A 203 -4.98 14.24 -1.41
C PHE A 203 -5.64 14.30 -2.79
N ARG A 204 -6.24 15.46 -3.12
CA ARG A 204 -6.86 15.72 -4.44
C ARG A 204 -5.85 15.74 -5.59
N ARG A 205 -4.58 16.00 -5.29
CA ARG A 205 -3.46 15.92 -6.25
C ARG A 205 -2.47 14.85 -5.77
N PRO A 206 -1.92 14.02 -6.66
CA PRO A 206 -0.93 13.02 -6.30
C PRO A 206 0.27 13.69 -5.58
N LEU A 207 0.63 13.16 -4.41
CA LEU A 207 1.67 13.74 -3.56
C LEU A 207 3.06 13.76 -4.22
N GLU A 208 3.26 12.86 -5.18
CA GLU A 208 4.49 12.64 -5.93
C GLU A 208 5.02 13.92 -6.58
N HIS A 209 4.15 14.82 -7.05
CA HIS A 209 4.58 16.08 -7.65
C HIS A 209 5.27 17.01 -6.64
N ARG A 210 4.95 16.85 -5.35
CA ARG A 210 5.55 17.64 -4.26
C ARG A 210 6.83 17.00 -3.72
N PHE A 211 7.16 15.76 -4.10
CA PHE A 211 8.37 15.07 -3.62
C PHE A 211 9.63 15.85 -3.94
N GLY A 212 9.70 16.54 -5.09
CA GLY A 212 10.82 17.41 -5.43
C GLY A 212 11.01 18.51 -4.39
N THR A 213 9.97 19.31 -4.14
CA THR A 213 10.03 20.42 -3.16
C THR A 213 10.29 19.93 -1.73
N MET A 214 9.68 18.80 -1.33
CA MET A 214 9.91 18.20 -0.01
C MET A 214 11.34 17.68 0.12
N GLY A 215 11.87 17.06 -0.93
CA GLY A 215 13.24 16.55 -0.98
C GLY A 215 14.28 17.65 -0.85
N VAL A 216 14.14 18.76 -1.61
CA VAL A 216 15.01 19.94 -1.46
C VAL A 216 14.92 20.51 -0.05
N GLY A 217 13.70 20.65 0.48
CA GLY A 217 13.49 21.16 1.84
C GLY A 217 14.18 20.32 2.92
N LEU A 218 14.04 19.00 2.89
CA LEU A 218 14.71 18.10 3.83
C LEU A 218 16.23 18.12 3.68
N LEU A 219 16.74 18.22 2.46
CA LEU A 219 18.17 18.31 2.21
C LEU A 219 18.75 19.59 2.84
N LEU A 220 18.08 20.74 2.65
CA LEU A 220 18.47 22.01 3.26
C LEU A 220 18.44 21.94 4.79
N VAL A 221 17.35 21.38 5.37
CA VAL A 221 17.24 21.18 6.83
C VAL A 221 18.38 20.29 7.34
N GLY A 222 18.68 19.20 6.65
CA GLY A 222 19.78 18.31 7.01
C GLY A 222 21.14 19.01 6.97
N VAL A 223 21.43 19.80 5.93
CA VAL A 223 22.68 20.57 5.83
C VAL A 223 22.77 21.62 6.94
N VAL A 224 21.70 22.37 7.21
CA VAL A 224 21.67 23.36 8.29
C VAL A 224 21.90 22.70 9.64
N MET A 225 21.25 21.57 9.91
CA MET A 225 21.44 20.79 11.14
C MET A 225 22.88 20.29 11.29
N PHE A 226 23.50 19.84 10.20
CA PHE A 226 24.90 19.42 10.18
C PHE A 226 25.84 20.58 10.51
N VAL A 227 25.64 21.75 9.89
CA VAL A 227 26.42 22.95 10.16
C VAL A 227 26.26 23.38 11.61
N LEU A 228 25.03 23.41 12.13
CA LEU A 228 24.76 23.73 13.53
C LEU A 228 25.47 22.76 14.49
N ALA A 229 25.48 21.46 14.17
CA ALA A 229 26.13 20.44 14.99
C ALA A 229 27.64 20.66 15.16
N ILE A 230 28.32 21.27 14.17
CA ILE A 230 29.76 21.60 14.24
C ILE A 230 30.02 22.70 15.30
N PHE A 231 29.08 23.63 15.46
CA PHE A 231 29.21 24.75 16.39
C PHE A 231 28.71 24.45 17.80
N VAL A 232 28.09 23.28 18.03
CA VAL A 232 27.70 22.86 19.38
C VAL A 232 28.96 22.48 20.16
N PRO A 233 29.27 23.17 21.27
CA PRO A 233 30.41 22.80 22.12
C PRO A 233 30.27 21.35 22.56
N ASN A 234 31.39 20.62 22.64
CA ASN A 234 31.43 19.28 23.25
C ASN A 234 31.11 19.39 24.75
N GLY A 235 29.82 19.48 25.09
CA GLY A 235 29.28 19.55 26.44
C GLY A 235 28.85 18.18 26.97
N SER A 236 27.89 18.17 27.90
CA SER A 236 27.33 16.96 28.54
C SER A 236 26.46 16.11 27.60
N GLU A 237 25.98 16.66 26.49
CA GLU A 237 25.22 15.91 25.49
C GLU A 237 26.07 15.65 24.24
N PRO A 238 26.24 14.39 23.82
CA PRO A 238 27.07 14.06 22.69
C PRO A 238 26.49 14.58 21.35
N ALA A 239 27.36 15.15 20.52
CA ALA A 239 27.01 15.76 19.22
C ALA A 239 26.31 14.81 18.24
N TRP A 240 26.35 13.49 18.46
CA TRP A 240 25.66 12.52 17.61
C TRP A 240 24.15 12.74 17.54
N PHE A 241 23.53 13.32 18.59
CA PHE A 241 22.10 13.64 18.62
C PHE A 241 21.66 14.60 17.51
N LEU A 242 22.56 15.42 16.97
CA LEU A 242 22.29 16.34 15.85
C LEU A 242 22.85 15.79 14.54
N LEU A 243 24.02 15.14 14.58
CA LEU A 243 24.66 14.60 13.38
C LEU A 243 23.83 13.47 12.74
N VAL A 244 23.30 12.54 13.54
CA VAL A 244 22.48 11.42 13.07
C VAL A 244 21.21 11.91 12.33
N PRO A 245 20.33 12.73 12.94
CA PRO A 245 19.16 13.25 12.23
C PRO A 245 19.55 14.13 11.03
N SER A 246 20.68 14.84 11.06
CA SER A 246 21.15 15.60 9.89
C SER A 246 21.43 14.71 8.67
N ALA A 247 22.20 13.64 8.85
CA ALA A 247 22.54 12.69 7.79
C ALA A 247 21.29 11.99 7.26
N MET A 248 20.40 11.63 8.18
CA MET A 248 19.09 11.04 7.93
C MET A 248 18.18 11.92 7.06
N PHE A 249 18.10 13.23 7.36
CA PHE A 249 17.34 14.19 6.54
C PHE A 249 17.96 14.37 5.15
N VAL A 250 19.30 14.43 5.05
CA VAL A 250 19.98 14.51 3.75
C VAL A 250 19.70 13.25 2.92
N MET A 251 19.84 12.06 3.49
CA MET A 251 19.58 10.79 2.79
C MET A 251 18.12 10.71 2.31
N THR A 252 17.17 11.08 3.16
CA THR A 252 15.74 11.08 2.82
C THR A 252 15.43 12.15 1.76
N GLY A 253 16.05 13.33 1.85
CA GLY A 253 15.93 14.40 0.86
C GLY A 253 16.38 13.95 -0.52
N ILE A 254 17.56 13.32 -0.62
CA ILE A 254 18.08 12.74 -1.86
C ILE A 254 17.14 11.65 -2.39
N GLN A 255 16.65 10.76 -1.53
CA GLN A 255 15.74 9.68 -1.90
C GLN A 255 14.39 10.18 -2.44
N LEU A 256 13.84 11.27 -1.88
CA LEU A 256 12.62 11.90 -2.41
C LEU A 256 12.87 12.59 -3.75
N LEU A 257 14.03 13.23 -3.93
CA LEU A 257 14.43 13.84 -5.20
C LEU A 257 14.58 12.81 -6.32
N THR A 258 15.20 11.67 -6.04
CA THR A 258 15.33 10.58 -7.02
C THR A 258 13.98 9.98 -7.37
N SER A 259 13.10 9.79 -6.37
CA SER A 259 11.73 9.33 -6.56
C SER A 259 10.91 10.29 -7.42
N TRP A 260 11.02 11.61 -7.17
CA TRP A 260 10.38 12.65 -7.97
C TRP A 260 10.88 12.64 -9.41
N MET A 261 12.21 12.56 -9.60
CA MET A 261 12.82 12.51 -10.93
C MET A 261 12.33 11.30 -11.72
N LEU A 262 12.23 10.12 -11.09
CA LEU A 262 11.70 8.92 -11.73
C LEU A 262 10.24 9.11 -12.18
N VAL A 263 9.36 9.59 -11.31
CA VAL A 263 7.96 9.85 -11.66
C VAL A 263 7.85 10.89 -12.77
N TYR A 264 8.64 11.96 -12.71
CA TYR A 264 8.68 13.00 -13.74
C TYR A 264 9.08 12.43 -15.11
N LEU A 265 10.15 11.64 -15.18
CA LEU A 265 10.62 11.02 -16.42
C LEU A 265 9.58 10.05 -17.00
N LEU A 266 8.99 9.20 -16.16
CA LEU A 266 7.95 8.27 -16.59
C LEU A 266 6.70 9.01 -17.09
N THR A 267 6.32 10.11 -16.43
CA THR A 267 5.20 10.97 -16.87
C THR A 267 5.48 11.56 -18.24
N GLU A 268 6.69 12.07 -18.45
CA GLU A 268 7.08 12.71 -19.71
C GLU A 268 7.18 11.69 -20.85
N LEU A 269 7.71 10.49 -20.59
CA LEU A 269 7.73 9.39 -21.56
C LEU A 269 6.32 8.96 -21.96
N SER A 270 5.44 8.73 -20.97
CA SER A 270 4.04 8.37 -21.21
C SER A 270 3.30 9.42 -22.03
N LYS A 271 3.48 10.71 -21.73
CA LYS A 271 2.88 11.80 -22.50
C LYS A 271 3.37 11.84 -23.95
N ARG A 272 4.65 11.53 -24.18
CA ARG A 272 5.21 11.47 -25.54
C ARG A 272 4.63 10.33 -26.34
N GLU A 273 4.49 9.14 -25.75
CA GLU A 273 3.85 8.00 -26.40
C GLU A 273 2.40 8.31 -26.76
N LEU A 274 1.61 8.85 -25.82
CA LEU A 274 0.22 9.21 -26.07
C LEU A 274 0.07 10.27 -27.17
N LYS A 275 0.96 11.27 -27.22
CA LYS A 275 0.97 12.26 -28.30
C LYS A 275 1.34 11.65 -29.65
N ALA A 276 2.34 10.78 -29.68
CA ALA A 276 2.72 10.08 -30.90
C ALA A 276 1.59 9.16 -31.42
N GLU A 277 0.92 8.43 -30.52
CA GLU A 277 -0.26 7.61 -30.87
C GLU A 277 -1.39 8.47 -31.44
N ALA A 278 -1.65 9.65 -30.86
CA ALA A 278 -2.66 10.60 -31.35
C ALA A 278 -2.30 11.22 -32.70
N ASP A 279 -1.05 11.67 -32.88
CA ASP A 279 -0.57 12.28 -34.12
C ASP A 279 -0.55 11.27 -35.29
N LEU A 280 -0.30 9.98 -35.00
CA LEU A 280 -0.33 8.89 -35.98
C LEU A 280 -1.75 8.34 -36.24
N GLY A 281 -2.77 8.80 -35.52
CA GLY A 281 -4.17 8.40 -35.72
C GLY A 281 -4.49 6.95 -35.33
N ILE A 282 -3.63 6.29 -34.55
CA ILE A 282 -3.74 4.86 -34.22
C ILE A 282 -5.01 4.54 -33.41
N HIS A 283 -5.56 5.52 -32.65
CA HIS A 283 -6.77 5.34 -31.85
C HIS A 283 -8.08 5.61 -32.59
N MET A 284 -8.06 6.22 -33.79
CA MET A 284 -9.29 6.53 -34.53
C MET A 284 -9.99 5.28 -35.08
N GLU A 285 -9.31 4.12 -35.13
CA GLU A 285 -9.91 2.85 -35.56
C GLU A 285 -10.50 2.03 -34.40
N MET A 286 -10.16 2.31 -33.13
CA MET A 286 -10.70 1.58 -31.97
C MET A 286 -11.83 2.31 -31.25
N ASP A 287 -11.91 3.65 -31.34
CA ASP A 287 -12.86 4.48 -30.57
C ASP A 287 -14.28 4.58 -31.16
N VAL A 288 -14.60 3.90 -32.26
CA VAL A 288 -16.00 3.82 -32.75
C VAL A 288 -16.86 2.89 -31.87
N ALA A 289 -16.29 2.21 -30.87
CA ALA A 289 -17.00 1.21 -30.05
C ALA A 289 -17.19 1.53 -28.55
N GLU A 290 -16.48 2.48 -27.94
CA GLU A 290 -16.61 2.76 -26.49
C GLU A 290 -16.49 4.27 -26.16
N GLU A 291 -17.32 5.10 -26.79
CA GLU A 291 -17.45 6.50 -26.42
C GLU A 291 -18.38 6.65 -25.21
N GLU A 292 -17.81 6.57 -23.99
CA GLU A 292 -18.20 7.41 -22.84
C GLU A 292 -17.31 7.11 -21.61
N THR A 293 -16.69 8.18 -21.05
CA THR A 293 -16.01 8.26 -19.73
C THR A 293 -14.49 8.03 -19.63
N LEU A 294 -13.68 8.81 -20.37
CA LEU A 294 -12.29 9.06 -19.96
C LEU A 294 -11.91 10.55 -19.97
N ILE A 295 -12.39 11.28 -18.96
CA ILE A 295 -11.79 12.58 -18.60
C ILE A 295 -10.53 12.28 -17.79
N LEU A 296 -9.40 12.14 -18.47
CA LEU A 296 -8.10 12.44 -17.87
C LEU A 296 -8.11 13.91 -17.47
N PRO A 297 -7.58 14.31 -16.31
CA PRO A 297 -7.34 15.72 -16.05
C PRO A 297 -6.18 16.14 -16.96
N VAL A 298 -6.53 16.55 -18.19
CA VAL A 298 -5.69 17.43 -18.99
C VAL A 298 -5.55 18.67 -18.13
N GLY A 299 -4.38 18.78 -17.49
CA GLY A 299 -3.98 19.99 -16.79
C GLY A 299 -3.92 21.10 -17.81
N ASP A 300 -5.03 21.81 -17.91
CA ASP A 300 -5.13 23.08 -18.58
C ASP A 300 -4.18 24.07 -17.90
N LYS A 301 -3.62 24.97 -18.73
CA LYS A 301 -2.55 25.96 -18.46
C LYS A 301 -1.13 25.51 -18.79
N ALA A 302 -0.88 25.41 -20.09
CA ALA A 302 0.28 26.08 -20.66
C ALA A 302 -0.06 27.57 -20.90
N LEU A 303 0.98 28.42 -20.87
CA LEU A 303 1.02 29.80 -21.42
C LEU A 303 0.26 30.89 -20.63
N VAL A 304 0.98 31.58 -19.73
CA VAL A 304 1.54 32.95 -19.85
C VAL A 304 2.44 33.17 -18.62
#